data_AF-A0A226N9N5-F1
#
_entry.id   AF-A0A226N9N5-F1
#
_cell.length_a   1.000
_cell.length_b   1.000
_cell.length_c   1.000
_cell.angle_alpha   90.00
_cell.angle_beta   90.00
_cell.angle_gamma   90.00
#
_symmetry.space_group_name_H-M   'P 1'
#
loop_
_entity.id
_entity.type
_entity.pdbx_description
1 polymer ?
#
loop_
_entity_poly.entity_id
_entity_poly.type
_entity_poly.pdbx_seq_one_letter_code
_entity_poly.pdbx_strand_id
1 'polypeptide(L)'
;MERELPRSALSINNRSELRNVLHLHSLYKQNKAKENPLKTLLEIITSYFLERRGTSRSTSSSSALSASQSKSSASHPPDLSDEDRAYGNASLPHESKTQASRYRLIPL
;
A
#
# COMPACT_ATOMS: atom_id res chain seq x y z
N MET A 1 -11.09 13.37 -21.58
CA MET A 1 -10.47 12.04 -21.74
C MET A 1 -9.05 12.16 -21.20
N GLU A 2 -8.67 11.38 -20.19
CA GLU A 2 -7.26 11.33 -19.76
C GLU A 2 -6.41 10.76 -20.89
N ARG A 3 -5.26 11.39 -21.18
CA ARG A 3 -4.34 10.85 -22.18
C ARG A 3 -3.59 9.67 -21.56
N GLU A 4 -3.81 8.46 -22.08
CA GLU A 4 -2.95 7.32 -21.76
C GLU A 4 -1.53 7.53 -22.34
N LEU A 5 -0.53 7.29 -21.51
CA LEU A 5 0.88 7.31 -21.91
C LEU A 5 1.26 5.98 -22.58
N PRO A 6 2.20 5.99 -23.54
CA PRO A 6 2.70 4.76 -24.13
C PRO A 6 3.39 3.88 -23.07
N ARG A 7 3.23 2.55 -23.21
CA ARG A 7 3.90 1.59 -22.33
C ARG A 7 5.42 1.63 -22.56
N SER A 8 6.18 1.59 -21.47
CA SER A 8 7.65 1.50 -21.51
C SER A 8 8.11 0.06 -21.82
N ALA A 9 9.32 -0.10 -22.34
CA ALA A 9 9.98 -1.38 -22.57
C ALA A 9 10.13 -2.25 -21.31
N LEU A 10 10.09 -1.63 -20.12
CA LEU A 10 10.14 -2.32 -18.82
C LEU A 10 8.76 -2.78 -18.31
N SER A 11 7.69 -2.53 -19.08
CA SER A 11 6.33 -2.87 -18.66
C SER A 11 6.08 -4.37 -18.73
N ILE A 12 5.49 -4.93 -17.68
CA ILE A 12 4.99 -6.30 -17.69
C ILE A 12 3.87 -6.41 -18.72
N ASN A 13 4.00 -7.31 -19.70
CA ASN A 13 3.04 -7.41 -20.82
C ASN A 13 2.18 -8.67 -20.78
N ASN A 14 2.49 -9.64 -19.91
CA ASN A 14 1.77 -10.92 -19.86
C ASN A 14 1.47 -11.39 -18.44
N ARG A 15 0.50 -12.31 -18.35
CA ARG A 15 0.01 -12.86 -17.08
C ARG A 15 1.04 -13.74 -16.37
N SER A 16 1.98 -14.35 -17.09
CA SER A 16 2.98 -15.23 -16.47
C SER A 16 4.02 -14.42 -15.70
N GLU A 17 4.59 -13.40 -16.34
CA GLU A 17 5.49 -12.44 -15.71
C GLU A 17 4.83 -11.74 -14.53
N LEU A 18 3.59 -11.29 -14.68
CA LEU A 18 2.86 -10.66 -13.58
C LEU A 18 2.75 -11.58 -12.37
N ARG A 19 2.45 -12.88 -12.57
CA ARG A 19 2.41 -13.86 -11.48
C ARG A 19 3.78 -14.09 -10.85
N ASN A 20 4.85 -14.05 -11.63
CA ASN A 20 6.21 -14.26 -11.14
C ASN A 20 6.71 -13.07 -10.31
N VAL A 21 6.58 -11.85 -10.84
CA VAL A 21 7.00 -10.61 -10.17
C VAL A 21 6.22 -10.39 -8.87
N LEU A 22 4.94 -10.72 -8.85
CA LEU A 22 4.11 -10.62 -7.65
C LEU A 22 4.19 -11.86 -6.74
N HIS A 23 5.03 -12.86 -7.07
CA HIS A 23 5.19 -14.11 -6.33
C HIS A 23 3.87 -14.86 -6.02
N LEU A 24 2.93 -14.85 -6.97
CA LEU A 24 1.57 -15.39 -6.79
C LEU A 24 1.43 -16.86 -7.15
N HIS A 25 2.53 -17.58 -7.38
CA HIS A 25 2.47 -18.96 -7.90
C HIS A 25 1.73 -19.90 -6.94
N SER A 26 2.05 -19.84 -5.64
CA SER A 26 1.38 -20.63 -4.61
C SER A 26 -0.09 -20.25 -4.46
N LEU A 27 -0.39 -18.95 -4.46
CA LEU A 27 -1.76 -18.43 -4.40
C LEU A 27 -2.63 -18.89 -5.56
N TYR A 28 -2.07 -18.88 -6.76
CA TYR A 28 -2.75 -19.34 -7.95
C TYR A 28 -3.02 -20.85 -7.91
N LYS A 29 -2.07 -21.66 -7.41
CA LYS A 29 -2.26 -23.10 -7.20
C LYS A 29 -3.35 -23.38 -6.16
N GLN A 30 -3.33 -22.67 -5.03
CA GLN A 30 -4.36 -22.78 -3.99
C GLN A 30 -5.74 -22.41 -4.51
N ASN A 31 -5.86 -21.32 -5.28
CA ASN A 31 -7.14 -20.92 -5.87
C ASN A 31 -7.71 -22.00 -6.80
N LYS A 32 -6.87 -22.67 -7.60
CA LYS A 32 -7.30 -23.76 -8.50
C LYS A 32 -7.83 -25.00 -7.79
N ALA A 33 -7.43 -25.20 -6.54
CA ALA A 33 -7.91 -26.32 -5.72
C ALA A 33 -9.22 -26.02 -4.98
N LYS A 34 -9.72 -24.78 -5.01
CA LYS A 34 -11.00 -24.41 -4.41
C LYS A 34 -12.15 -25.00 -5.25
N GLU A 35 -13.23 -25.39 -4.57
CA GLU A 35 -14.48 -25.82 -5.21
C GLU A 35 -14.99 -24.76 -6.21
N ASN A 36 -14.91 -23.49 -5.83
CA ASN A 36 -15.27 -22.33 -6.65
C ASN A 36 -14.05 -21.42 -6.84
N PRO A 37 -13.22 -21.67 -7.86
CA PRO A 37 -12.01 -20.89 -8.11
C PRO A 37 -12.36 -19.48 -8.62
N LEU A 38 -11.62 -18.48 -8.11
CA LEU A 38 -11.73 -17.10 -8.59
C LEU A 38 -11.22 -16.98 -10.03
N LYS A 39 -11.84 -16.10 -10.82
CA LYS A 39 -11.67 -16.04 -12.27
C LYS A 39 -10.44 -15.21 -12.65
N THR A 40 -10.18 -14.15 -11.91
CA THR A 40 -9.15 -13.16 -12.22
C THR A 40 -8.03 -13.16 -11.17
N LEU A 41 -6.84 -12.71 -11.59
CA LEU A 41 -5.73 -12.54 -10.66
C LEU A 41 -6.02 -11.44 -9.63
N LEU A 42 -6.75 -10.40 -10.03
CA LEU A 42 -7.14 -9.29 -9.16
C LEU A 42 -8.05 -9.77 -8.02
N GLU A 43 -9.04 -10.62 -8.32
CA GLU A 43 -9.89 -11.24 -7.30
C GLU A 43 -9.06 -12.06 -6.31
N ILE A 44 -8.13 -12.89 -6.79
CA ILE A 44 -7.27 -13.73 -5.94
C ILE A 44 -6.44 -12.86 -4.99
N ILE A 45 -5.79 -11.82 -5.51
CA ILE A 45 -4.97 -10.89 -4.74
C ILE A 45 -5.83 -10.18 -3.69
N THR A 46 -6.98 -9.66 -4.10
CA THR A 46 -7.86 -8.86 -3.24
C THR A 46 -8.44 -9.71 -2.11
N SER A 47 -8.98 -10.90 -2.41
CA SER A 47 -9.50 -11.84 -1.40
C SER A 47 -8.42 -12.22 -0.38
N TYR A 48 -7.21 -12.55 -0.83
CA TYR A 48 -6.09 -12.91 0.04
C TYR A 48 -5.72 -11.82 1.05
N PHE A 49 -5.63 -10.57 0.61
CA PHE A 49 -5.27 -9.46 1.50
C PHE A 49 -6.42 -9.04 2.41
N LEU A 50 -7.67 -9.13 1.95
CA LEU A 50 -8.84 -8.88 2.79
C LEU A 50 -8.98 -9.94 3.89
N GLU A 51 -8.79 -11.22 3.59
CA GLU A 51 -8.83 -12.32 4.57
C GLU A 51 -7.77 -12.15 5.67
N ARG A 52 -6.54 -11.76 5.32
CA ARG A 52 -5.46 -11.50 6.29
C ARG A 52 -5.69 -10.25 7.13
N ARG A 53 -6.28 -9.21 6.54
CA ARG A 53 -6.59 -7.98 7.27
C ARG A 53 -7.78 -8.17 8.22
N GLY A 54 -8.76 -8.99 7.83
CA GLY A 54 -9.93 -9.32 8.65
C GLY A 54 -9.62 -10.28 9.80
N THR A 55 -8.72 -11.25 9.61
CA THR A 55 -8.28 -12.16 10.68
C THR A 55 -7.50 -11.46 11.80
N SER A 56 -6.85 -10.32 11.51
CA SER A 56 -6.20 -9.50 12.54
C SER A 56 -7.16 -8.68 13.42
N ARG A 57 -8.42 -8.48 13.00
CA ARG A 57 -9.42 -7.68 13.75
C ARG A 57 -10.53 -8.53 14.38
N SER A 58 -10.56 -9.84 14.13
CA SER A 58 -11.61 -10.73 14.63
C SER A 58 -11.17 -11.53 15.85
N THR A 59 -10.60 -10.86 16.86
CA THR A 59 -10.43 -11.38 18.22
C THR A 59 -10.74 -10.29 19.26
N SER A 60 -11.98 -9.77 19.25
CA SER A 60 -12.67 -9.01 20.31
C SER A 60 -13.89 -8.39 19.62
N SER A 61 -15.15 -8.60 19.95
CA SER A 61 -15.77 -9.00 21.21
C SER A 61 -17.20 -9.47 20.90
N SER A 62 -17.57 -10.66 21.34
CA SER A 62 -18.96 -11.12 21.40
C SER A 62 -19.59 -10.68 22.74
N SER A 63 -20.25 -9.52 22.75
CA SER A 63 -21.19 -8.99 23.78
C SER A 63 -21.23 -7.46 23.60
N ALA A 64 -22.33 -6.72 23.54
CA ALA A 64 -23.75 -6.98 23.68
C ALA A 64 -24.51 -5.83 23.00
N LEU A 65 -25.70 -6.15 22.48
CA LEU A 65 -26.95 -5.40 22.55
C LEU A 65 -26.95 -3.86 22.49
N SER A 66 -27.81 -3.38 21.58
CA SER A 66 -28.60 -2.13 21.60
C SER A 66 -27.87 -0.80 21.45
N ALA A 67 -28.10 -0.20 20.29
CA ALA A 67 -28.04 1.23 20.06
C ALA A 67 -28.92 1.98 21.07
N SER A 68 -28.35 3.01 21.70
CA SER A 68 -29.12 4.14 22.19
C SER A 68 -28.39 5.42 21.80
N GLN A 69 -28.95 6.13 20.85
CA GLN A 69 -28.57 7.51 20.55
C GLN A 69 -28.96 8.35 21.76
N SER A 70 -28.03 9.13 22.29
CA SER A 70 -28.35 10.25 23.16
C SER A 70 -27.51 11.44 22.74
N LYS A 71 -28.21 12.49 22.33
CA LYS A 71 -27.67 13.78 21.94
C LYS A 71 -27.32 14.62 23.17
N SER A 72 -26.49 15.64 22.94
CA SER A 72 -26.08 16.76 23.80
C SER A 72 -24.71 16.55 24.44
N SER A 73 -23.85 17.53 24.64
CA SER A 73 -23.72 18.91 24.18
C SER A 73 -22.32 19.36 24.66
N ALA A 74 -21.68 20.24 23.89
CA ALA A 74 -20.66 21.21 24.28
C ALA A 74 -19.29 20.77 24.87
N SER A 75 -18.27 21.39 24.23
CA SER A 75 -17.03 21.98 24.80
C SER A 75 -15.98 21.07 25.46
N HIS A 76 -14.92 20.76 24.71
CA HIS A 76 -13.59 21.40 24.86
C HIS A 76 -12.57 20.74 23.91
N PRO A 77 -11.71 21.50 23.20
CA PRO A 77 -10.49 20.94 22.61
C PRO A 77 -9.42 20.77 23.70
N PRO A 78 -8.63 19.68 23.69
CA PRO A 78 -7.44 19.59 24.53
C PRO A 78 -6.38 20.56 24.02
N ASP A 79 -5.91 21.36 24.96
CA ASP A 79 -4.88 22.37 24.90
C ASP A 79 -3.58 21.83 24.28
N LEU A 80 -3.08 22.50 23.24
CA LEU A 80 -1.75 22.27 22.68
C LEU A 80 -0.77 23.05 23.54
N SER A 81 -0.23 22.41 24.58
CA SER A 81 0.89 22.99 25.31
C SER A 81 2.15 22.95 24.45
N ASP A 82 2.69 24.16 24.27
CA ASP A 82 3.91 24.57 23.62
C ASP A 82 5.08 24.32 24.57
N GLU A 83 6.01 23.45 24.19
CA GLU A 83 7.31 23.31 24.86
C GLU A 83 8.44 23.43 23.84
N ASP A 84 8.74 24.69 23.53
CA ASP A 84 10.04 25.15 23.06
C ASP A 84 11.16 24.64 23.99
N ARG A 85 11.95 23.69 23.48
CA ARG A 85 13.34 23.50 23.91
C ARG A 85 14.26 23.42 22.71
N ALA A 86 14.64 24.60 22.24
CA ALA A 86 15.89 24.83 21.55
C ALA A 86 17.08 24.33 22.38
N TYR A 87 17.81 23.31 21.92
CA TYR A 87 19.25 23.05 22.08
C TYR A 87 19.55 21.87 21.13
N GLY A 88 20.16 22.03 19.96
CA GLY A 88 21.50 22.57 19.82
C GLY A 88 22.49 21.40 19.66
N ASN A 89 22.56 20.81 18.47
CA ASN A 89 23.76 20.12 17.99
C ASN A 89 23.68 19.90 16.48
N ALA A 90 24.58 20.59 15.80
CA ALA A 90 24.88 20.45 14.40
C ALA A 90 25.30 19.00 14.08
N SER A 91 24.75 18.44 13.01
CA SER A 91 25.39 17.36 12.26
C SER A 91 25.05 17.53 10.78
N LEU A 92 26.07 18.01 10.07
CA LEU A 92 26.25 18.09 8.62
C LEU A 92 25.39 17.12 7.78
N PRO A 93 24.68 17.59 6.73
CA PRO A 93 24.29 16.71 5.64
C PRO A 93 25.50 16.46 4.73
N HIS A 94 25.98 15.22 4.70
CA HIS A 94 26.98 14.78 3.73
C HIS A 94 26.40 14.81 2.32
N GLU A 95 26.82 15.82 1.57
CA GLU A 95 26.65 16.04 0.15
C GLU A 95 27.30 14.93 -0.69
N SER A 96 26.54 13.88 -1.01
CA SER A 96 26.94 12.89 -2.03
C SER A 96 26.49 13.32 -3.42
N LYS A 97 27.38 14.09 -4.04
CA LYS A 97 27.59 14.39 -5.47
C LYS A 97 26.73 13.59 -6.47
N THR A 98 25.76 14.29 -7.07
CA THR A 98 25.09 13.92 -8.31
C THR A 98 26.10 13.88 -9.46
N GLN A 99 26.45 12.68 -9.97
CA GLN A 99 27.17 12.56 -11.23
C GLN A 99 26.14 12.52 -12.38
N ALA A 100 25.99 13.67 -13.03
CA ALA A 100 25.23 13.81 -14.27
C ALA A 100 25.83 12.89 -15.35
N SER A 101 25.11 11.83 -15.70
CA SER A 101 25.42 11.00 -16.86
C SER A 101 25.15 11.83 -18.12
N ARG A 102 26.21 12.39 -18.70
CA ARG A 102 26.18 13.07 -19.99
C ARG A 102 26.07 12.02 -21.10
N TYR A 103 24.94 12.00 -21.79
CA TYR A 103 24.76 11.27 -23.04
C TYR A 103 25.84 11.72 -24.05
N ARG A 104 26.72 10.80 -24.46
CA ARG A 104 27.57 11.00 -25.65
C ARG A 104 26.69 10.89 -26.89
N LEU A 105 26.61 11.98 -27.64
CA LEU A 105 26.13 11.98 -29.02
C LEU A 105 27.18 11.28 -29.89
N ILE A 106 26.76 10.30 -30.68
CA ILE A 106 27.57 9.65 -31.71
C ILE A 106 27.41 10.46 -33.01
N PRO A 107 28.48 10.94 -33.65
CA PRO A 107 28.37 11.62 -34.95
C PRO A 107 28.12 10.61 -36.08
N LEU A 108 27.40 11.10 -37.10
CA LEU A 108 26.98 10.41 -38.33
C LEU A 108 28.13 9.81 -39.15
#